data_AF-A0A8K1GI13-F1
#
_entry.id   AF-A0A8K1GI13-F1
#
_cell.length_a   1.000
_cell.length_b   1.000
_cell.length_c   1.000
_cell.angle_alpha   90.00
_cell.angle_beta   90.00
_cell.angle_gamma   90.00
#
_symmetry.space_group_name_H-M   'P 1'
#
loop_
_entity.id
_entity.type
_entity.pdbx_description
1 polymer ?
#
loop_
_entity_poly.entity_id
_entity_poly.type
_entity_poly.pdbx_seq_one_letter_code
_entity_poly.pdbx_strand_id
1 'polypeptide(L)'
;MENLMFVYCPCKVLWTVLVTMLGYASSLPVGEDALCTAEDLAKYRIIFIGKWSQTAFPKQYPLYRPPAQWSSLLGVTHSSDYSMWKKNEYASNGVRDFAEKGEAWALMKEIEEAGEKIQSVHGIFSAPAIPSGTGQTSTELEAHPRHPLVSFVVRIVPSPDWFVGIDSLNLCEGGHWMDEVSVDLFPYDAGTDSGFTFSSPNFATIPQDTVTEITCSSPSHPANSFYYPKLKILPPIAQVTMVKIKKSQPGLSAPFINLPAKSNEIIDTVSGNYKVQRWDIHKHDFLESAPGLGMFVTVTSPSAEVLLSKLYGPQGTFSFTSYLSGEHIICFQSNSTRFAVTAGSKLRMHLDIRVGEHFLDESAIQAKDKVDEVNERLEHLIEQINHVTREQEYERVSPDIQSLFMRVDVLCKKYSKEISQVSEFQEKHRKRFFTHHKQKIAKLEESLKKVTQQMQQLQCMKPPEKTTPLPFSSTSRNSFSTGDTNWSNKIVSNNSTPGWTDGIN
;
A
#
# COMPACT_ATOMS: atom_id res chain seq x y z
N MET A 1 104.19 -40.33 23.20
CA MET A 1 103.17 -40.43 22.14
C MET A 1 102.05 -39.43 22.46
N GLU A 2 102.36 -38.13 22.55
CA GLU A 2 102.71 -37.18 21.44
C GLU A 2 101.43 -36.70 20.74
N ASN A 3 101.02 -35.41 20.76
CA ASN A 3 101.71 -34.11 20.56
C ASN A 3 102.39 -33.92 19.19
N LEU A 4 101.64 -33.39 18.22
CA LEU A 4 101.93 -32.14 17.48
C LEU A 4 100.64 -31.73 16.73
N MET A 5 100.09 -30.51 16.77
CA MET A 5 100.62 -29.16 16.47
C MET A 5 101.15 -28.99 15.04
N PHE A 6 100.41 -28.19 14.24
CA PHE A 6 100.99 -27.15 13.41
C PHE A 6 100.03 -25.97 13.27
N VAL A 7 100.56 -24.75 13.35
CA VAL A 7 99.83 -23.47 13.30
C VAL A 7 100.47 -22.59 12.25
N TYR A 8 99.68 -21.87 11.45
CA TYR A 8 100.14 -20.70 10.70
C TYR A 8 99.06 -19.61 10.59
N CYS A 9 99.53 -18.36 10.54
CA CYS A 9 98.82 -17.07 10.51
C CYS A 9 99.70 -16.13 9.62
N PRO A 10 99.31 -14.93 9.10
CA PRO A 10 98.12 -14.08 9.33
C PRO A 10 97.38 -13.76 7.98
N CYS A 11 96.67 -12.65 7.68
CA CYS A 11 96.53 -11.34 8.32
C CYS A 11 95.26 -10.52 7.95
N LYS A 12 94.83 -9.73 8.94
CA LYS A 12 94.05 -8.46 9.00
C LYS A 12 93.47 -7.72 7.76
N VAL A 13 92.38 -6.99 8.07
CA VAL A 13 91.75 -5.78 7.45
C VAL A 13 90.90 -5.96 6.18
N LEU A 14 89.56 -5.93 6.30
CA LEU A 14 88.76 -4.71 6.06
C LEU A 14 87.32 -4.81 6.61
N TRP A 15 86.54 -3.73 6.44
CA TRP A 15 85.28 -3.42 7.13
C TRP A 15 84.02 -4.12 6.59
N THR A 16 83.01 -4.15 7.46
CA THR A 16 81.62 -4.57 7.30
C THR A 16 80.83 -3.91 6.16
N VAL A 17 80.09 -4.70 5.37
CA VAL A 17 78.75 -4.38 4.80
C VAL A 17 77.96 -5.70 4.59
N LEU A 18 76.62 -5.63 4.47
CA LEU A 18 75.73 -6.65 3.85
C LEU A 18 75.45 -7.96 4.61
N VAL A 19 74.85 -7.83 5.80
CA VAL A 19 73.83 -8.80 6.26
C VAL A 19 72.46 -8.34 5.72
N THR A 20 72.17 -8.63 4.45
CA THR A 20 70.84 -8.43 3.82
C THR A 20 70.67 -9.34 2.59
N MET A 21 70.34 -10.61 2.82
CA MET A 21 69.67 -11.48 1.84
C MET A 21 68.64 -12.36 2.57
N LEU A 22 67.61 -11.72 3.08
CA LEU A 22 66.45 -12.35 3.70
C LEU A 22 65.21 -11.64 3.13
N GLY A 23 64.35 -12.38 2.44
CA GLY A 23 63.13 -11.86 1.82
C GLY A 23 63.06 -12.09 0.30
N TYR A 24 62.48 -13.23 -0.11
CA TYR A 24 61.24 -13.25 -0.92
C TYR A 24 60.69 -14.70 -1.05
N ALA A 25 60.69 -15.44 0.06
CA ALA A 25 59.76 -16.55 0.23
C ALA A 25 58.46 -15.97 0.80
N SER A 26 57.57 -15.52 -0.08
CA SER A 26 56.22 -15.10 0.31
C SER A 26 55.45 -16.33 0.76
N SER A 27 55.51 -16.64 2.06
CA SER A 27 54.58 -17.55 2.70
C SER A 27 53.17 -16.99 2.53
N LEU A 28 52.41 -17.55 1.58
CA LEU A 28 50.97 -17.40 1.56
C LEU A 28 50.46 -17.75 2.96
N PRO A 29 49.70 -16.87 3.64
CA PRO A 29 49.07 -17.26 4.88
C PRO A 29 48.15 -18.44 4.59
N VAL A 30 48.39 -19.55 5.28
CA VAL A 30 47.33 -20.54 5.48
C VAL A 30 46.21 -19.77 6.17
N GLY A 31 44.98 -19.88 5.64
CA GLY A 31 43.83 -19.17 6.19
C GLY A 31 43.45 -19.73 7.56
N GLU A 32 44.09 -19.25 8.62
CA GLU A 32 43.48 -19.21 9.94
C GLU A 32 42.22 -18.35 9.85
N ASP A 33 41.14 -18.78 10.49
CA ASP A 33 39.87 -18.06 10.49
C ASP A 33 40.08 -16.63 11.01
N ALA A 34 39.80 -15.64 10.15
CA ALA A 34 40.12 -14.25 10.40
C ALA A 34 39.29 -13.67 11.55
N LEU A 35 39.80 -13.80 12.77
CA LEU A 35 39.18 -13.32 14.01
C LEU A 35 38.75 -11.86 13.86
N CYS A 36 37.47 -11.59 14.07
CA CYS A 36 36.91 -10.26 13.95
C CYS A 36 37.50 -9.31 15.02
N THR A 37 38.27 -8.32 14.59
CA THR A 37 38.91 -7.31 15.44
C THR A 37 38.12 -6.00 15.51
N ALA A 38 36.82 -6.03 15.20
CA ALA A 38 35.96 -4.87 15.36
C ALA A 38 35.78 -4.55 16.86
N GLU A 39 35.79 -3.26 17.23
CA GLU A 39 35.64 -2.84 18.64
C GLU A 39 34.17 -2.72 19.07
N ASP A 40 33.30 -2.43 18.12
CA ASP A 40 31.92 -1.96 18.32
C ASP A 40 30.92 -3.04 17.85
N LEU A 41 29.73 -3.12 18.46
CA LEU A 41 28.66 -4.01 17.97
C LEU A 41 27.99 -3.39 16.74
N ALA A 42 27.54 -4.23 15.79
CA ALA A 42 26.83 -3.81 14.59
C ALA A 42 25.41 -4.37 14.56
N LYS A 43 24.44 -3.51 14.24
CA LYS A 43 23.05 -3.90 13.99
C LYS A 43 22.80 -4.01 12.50
N TYR A 44 22.09 -5.04 12.09
CA TYR A 44 21.70 -5.28 10.71
C TYR A 44 20.19 -5.48 10.61
N ARG A 45 19.61 -5.01 9.51
CA ARG A 45 18.29 -5.44 9.06
C ARG A 45 18.47 -6.57 8.06
N ILE A 46 18.01 -7.76 8.41
CA ILE A 46 17.93 -8.91 7.50
C ILE A 46 16.59 -8.86 6.78
N ILE A 47 16.62 -8.98 5.45
CA ILE A 47 15.46 -8.96 4.56
C ILE A 47 15.50 -10.26 3.75
N PHE A 48 14.54 -11.15 3.98
CA PHE A 48 14.34 -12.37 3.20
C PHE A 48 13.27 -12.14 2.15
N ILE A 49 13.58 -12.50 0.90
CA ILE A 49 12.72 -12.30 -0.27
C ILE A 49 12.44 -13.67 -0.90
N GLY A 50 11.19 -14.12 -0.82
CA GLY A 50 10.74 -15.32 -1.52
C GLY A 50 10.67 -15.05 -3.02
N LYS A 51 11.33 -15.90 -3.82
CA LYS A 51 11.33 -15.87 -5.29
C LYS A 51 10.59 -17.08 -5.90
N TRP A 52 9.97 -17.93 -5.06
CA TRP A 52 9.25 -19.13 -5.48
C TRP A 52 7.94 -18.77 -6.16
N SER A 53 8.01 -18.58 -7.48
CA SER A 53 6.85 -18.28 -8.34
C SER A 53 6.55 -19.44 -9.28
N GLN A 54 5.28 -19.56 -9.70
CA GLN A 54 4.87 -20.53 -10.72
C GLN A 54 5.58 -20.30 -12.06
N THR A 55 6.04 -19.08 -12.36
CA THR A 55 6.80 -18.76 -13.58
C THR A 55 8.23 -19.31 -13.53
N ALA A 56 8.91 -19.20 -12.37
CA ALA A 56 10.28 -19.70 -12.19
C ALA A 56 10.32 -21.22 -11.89
N PHE A 57 9.31 -21.72 -11.18
CA PHE A 57 9.19 -23.11 -10.74
C PHE A 57 7.82 -23.70 -11.11
N PRO A 58 7.51 -23.90 -12.42
CA PRO A 58 6.19 -24.33 -12.88
C PRO A 58 5.84 -25.79 -12.54
N LYS A 59 6.81 -26.63 -12.22
CA LYS A 59 6.59 -28.06 -11.96
C LYS A 59 5.96 -28.24 -10.57
N GLN A 60 4.75 -28.78 -10.53
CA GLN A 60 4.02 -29.13 -9.30
C GLN A 60 3.80 -27.96 -8.31
N TYR A 61 3.87 -26.70 -8.78
CA TYR A 61 3.73 -25.51 -7.94
C TYR A 61 2.45 -25.57 -7.06
N PRO A 62 2.56 -25.59 -5.72
CA PRO A 62 1.39 -25.75 -4.85
C PRO A 62 0.43 -24.55 -4.92
N LEU A 63 -0.82 -24.81 -5.32
CA LEU A 63 -1.86 -23.78 -5.44
C LEU A 63 -2.92 -23.84 -4.33
N TYR A 64 -3.03 -24.94 -3.59
CA TYR A 64 -4.05 -25.12 -2.56
C TYR A 64 -3.68 -26.20 -1.53
N ARG A 65 -4.12 -25.99 -0.29
CA ARG A 65 -4.06 -26.95 0.84
C ARG A 65 -2.68 -27.61 1.11
N PRO A 66 -1.67 -26.83 1.54
CA PRO A 66 -1.60 -25.36 1.51
C PRO A 66 -1.09 -24.83 0.15
N PRO A 67 -1.30 -23.54 -0.16
CA PRO A 67 -0.60 -22.89 -1.27
C PRO A 67 0.92 -22.84 -1.00
N ALA A 68 1.71 -22.60 -2.05
CA ALA A 68 3.14 -22.34 -1.94
C ALA A 68 3.37 -21.11 -1.04
N GLN A 69 4.13 -21.28 0.04
CA GLN A 69 4.40 -20.27 1.07
C GLN A 69 5.70 -20.61 1.82
N TRP A 70 6.07 -19.79 2.79
CA TRP A 70 7.27 -19.96 3.62
C TRP A 70 6.91 -20.03 5.10
N SER A 71 7.68 -20.74 5.91
CA SER A 71 7.60 -20.62 7.38
C SER A 71 8.05 -19.23 7.85
N SER A 72 7.89 -18.96 9.15
CA SER A 72 8.70 -17.93 9.81
C SER A 72 10.18 -18.20 9.60
N LEU A 73 11.00 -17.16 9.57
CA LEU A 73 12.46 -17.29 9.60
C LEU A 73 12.92 -17.41 11.05
N LEU A 74 13.80 -18.38 11.34
CA LEU A 74 14.54 -18.45 12.61
C LEU A 74 16.04 -18.38 12.32
N GLY A 75 16.75 -17.50 13.03
CA GLY A 75 18.18 -17.29 12.87
C GLY A 75 18.89 -16.90 14.16
N VAL A 76 20.22 -16.91 14.10
CA VAL A 76 21.11 -16.76 15.26
C VAL A 76 22.42 -16.06 14.85
N THR A 77 22.94 -15.19 15.73
CA THR A 77 24.31 -14.65 15.64
C THR A 77 25.23 -15.41 16.59
N HIS A 78 26.35 -15.95 16.07
CA HIS A 78 27.14 -16.98 16.76
C HIS A 78 28.64 -16.95 16.42
N SER A 79 29.43 -17.73 17.17
CA SER A 79 30.82 -18.09 16.88
C SER A 79 30.91 -19.41 16.09
N SER A 80 32.10 -19.76 15.64
CA SER A 80 32.43 -21.04 14.98
C SER A 80 32.19 -22.28 15.85
N ASP A 81 32.03 -22.11 17.16
CA ASP A 81 31.77 -23.20 18.12
C ASP A 81 30.30 -23.68 18.09
N TYR A 82 29.45 -23.05 17.28
CA TYR A 82 28.07 -23.45 17.04
C TYR A 82 27.80 -23.54 15.53
N SER A 83 27.08 -24.59 15.13
CA SER A 83 26.47 -24.74 13.81
C SER A 83 24.97 -24.95 14.01
N MET A 84 24.15 -24.23 13.23
CA MET A 84 22.70 -24.42 13.22
C MET A 84 22.31 -25.64 12.38
N TRP A 85 22.87 -25.70 11.17
CA TRP A 85 22.72 -26.75 10.18
C TRP A 85 23.88 -26.60 9.20
N LYS A 86 24.32 -27.68 8.54
CA LYS A 86 25.46 -27.62 7.62
C LYS A 86 25.40 -28.68 6.54
N LYS A 87 25.84 -28.34 5.32
CA LYS A 87 25.79 -29.22 4.16
C LYS A 87 26.70 -30.45 4.35
N ASN A 88 26.16 -31.63 4.08
CA ASN A 88 26.77 -32.95 4.34
C ASN A 88 26.96 -33.29 5.85
N GLU A 89 26.27 -32.60 6.75
CA GLU A 89 26.17 -32.97 8.18
C GLU A 89 24.70 -33.32 8.52
N TYR A 90 24.47 -34.00 9.65
CA TYR A 90 23.12 -34.41 10.04
C TYR A 90 22.30 -33.27 10.63
N ALA A 91 21.04 -33.13 10.22
CA ALA A 91 20.09 -32.25 10.87
C ALA A 91 19.86 -32.67 12.34
N SER A 92 19.85 -31.69 13.26
CA SER A 92 19.48 -31.91 14.66
C SER A 92 17.98 -32.26 14.81
N ASN A 93 17.54 -32.59 16.02
CA ASN A 93 16.11 -32.80 16.27
C ASN A 93 15.34 -31.49 16.07
N GLY A 94 15.88 -30.36 16.55
CA GLY A 94 15.33 -29.03 16.30
C GLY A 94 15.26 -28.68 14.81
N VAL A 95 16.32 -28.91 14.04
CA VAL A 95 16.32 -28.67 12.59
C VAL A 95 15.30 -29.57 11.90
N ARG A 96 15.22 -30.87 12.23
CA ARG A 96 14.19 -31.76 11.68
C ARG A 96 12.79 -31.23 11.93
N ASP A 97 12.43 -30.97 13.19
CA ASP A 97 11.06 -30.61 13.54
C ASP A 97 10.67 -29.23 12.97
N PHE A 98 11.63 -28.32 12.81
CA PHE A 98 11.44 -27.09 12.03
C PHE A 98 11.31 -27.35 10.52
N ALA A 99 12.17 -28.19 9.95
CA ALA A 99 12.25 -28.48 8.52
C ALA A 99 11.06 -29.30 8.01
N GLU A 100 10.45 -30.17 8.83
CA GLU A 100 9.25 -30.98 8.52
C GLU A 100 7.93 -30.27 8.85
N LYS A 101 7.87 -29.47 9.92
CA LYS A 101 6.60 -28.98 10.49
C LYS A 101 6.54 -27.45 10.66
N GLY A 102 7.69 -26.78 10.68
CA GLY A 102 7.82 -25.38 11.13
C GLY A 102 7.87 -25.23 12.65
N GLU A 103 8.04 -26.33 13.40
CA GLU A 103 8.02 -26.33 14.88
C GLU A 103 9.36 -25.82 15.46
N ALA A 104 9.49 -24.50 15.57
CA ALA A 104 10.70 -23.82 16.04
C ALA A 104 11.14 -24.13 17.49
N TRP A 105 10.25 -24.63 18.34
CA TRP A 105 10.50 -24.75 19.80
C TRP A 105 11.72 -25.62 20.14
N ALA A 106 11.90 -26.75 19.48
CA ALA A 106 13.03 -27.63 19.72
C ALA A 106 14.36 -26.99 19.29
N LEU A 107 14.38 -26.31 18.14
CA LEU A 107 15.57 -25.62 17.63
C LEU A 107 15.94 -24.40 18.47
N MET A 108 14.96 -23.61 18.92
CA MET A 108 15.19 -22.50 19.86
C MET A 108 15.84 -22.99 21.16
N LYS A 109 15.37 -24.11 21.71
CA LYS A 109 15.97 -24.73 22.92
C LYS A 109 17.39 -25.25 22.69
N GLU A 110 17.69 -25.81 21.52
CA GLU A 110 19.05 -26.21 21.14
C GLU A 110 20.01 -24.99 21.05
N ILE A 111 19.53 -23.86 20.49
CA ILE A 111 20.27 -22.59 20.43
C ILE A 111 20.49 -21.99 21.83
N GLU A 112 19.46 -21.95 22.67
CA GLU A 112 19.56 -21.46 24.06
C GLU A 112 20.54 -22.29 24.89
N GLU A 113 20.52 -23.62 24.77
CA GLU A 113 21.46 -24.50 25.45
C GLU A 113 22.91 -24.34 24.97
N ALA A 114 23.14 -23.96 23.71
CA ALA A 114 24.48 -23.59 23.23
C ALA A 114 24.95 -22.26 23.85
N GLY A 115 24.09 -21.24 23.85
CA GLY A 115 24.36 -19.95 24.48
C GLY A 115 24.71 -20.05 25.96
N GLU A 116 23.95 -20.82 26.75
CA GLU A 116 24.22 -21.00 28.19
C GLU A 116 25.50 -21.81 28.47
N LYS A 117 25.77 -22.89 27.71
CA LYS A 117 26.82 -23.86 28.07
C LYS A 117 28.21 -23.54 27.52
N ILE A 118 28.27 -23.06 26.27
CA ILE A 118 29.54 -22.85 25.56
C ILE A 118 29.74 -21.39 25.13
N GLN A 119 28.80 -20.49 25.46
CA GLN A 119 28.87 -19.05 25.15
C GLN A 119 29.05 -18.72 23.67
N SER A 120 28.65 -19.63 22.77
CA SER A 120 28.86 -19.52 21.32
C SER A 120 27.77 -18.74 20.59
N VAL A 121 26.68 -18.37 21.28
CA VAL A 121 25.53 -17.65 20.73
C VAL A 121 25.41 -16.28 21.39
N HIS A 122 25.24 -15.25 20.58
CA HIS A 122 25.01 -13.87 21.04
C HIS A 122 23.52 -13.51 21.10
N GLY A 123 22.76 -13.83 20.05
CA GLY A 123 21.35 -13.48 19.97
C GLY A 123 20.56 -14.33 18.98
N ILE A 124 19.30 -14.58 19.30
CA ILE A 124 18.32 -15.24 18.44
C ILE A 124 17.46 -14.15 17.77
N PHE A 125 17.21 -14.27 16.48
CA PHE A 125 16.31 -13.39 15.74
C PHE A 125 15.31 -14.20 14.91
N SER A 126 14.13 -13.63 14.67
CA SER A 126 13.10 -14.25 13.84
C SER A 126 12.33 -13.21 13.05
N ALA A 127 11.78 -13.61 11.90
CA ALA A 127 10.92 -12.78 11.07
C ALA A 127 9.61 -13.53 10.75
N PRO A 128 8.46 -12.83 10.61
CA PRO A 128 7.17 -13.45 10.29
C PRO A 128 7.19 -14.33 9.04
N ALA A 129 6.31 -15.34 9.02
CA ALA A 129 6.07 -16.19 7.86
C ALA A 129 5.56 -15.40 6.65
N ILE A 130 5.87 -15.87 5.44
CA ILE A 130 5.33 -15.29 4.21
C ILE A 130 4.23 -16.24 3.68
N PRO A 131 2.94 -15.84 3.66
CA PRO A 131 1.83 -16.70 3.26
C PRO A 131 1.71 -16.95 1.74
N SER A 132 2.79 -16.71 1.00
CA SER A 132 2.87 -16.87 -0.46
C SER A 132 4.32 -17.11 -0.92
N GLY A 133 4.52 -17.88 -1.98
CA GLY A 133 5.85 -18.27 -2.47
C GLY A 133 6.72 -17.09 -2.93
N THR A 134 6.07 -15.99 -3.34
CA THR A 134 6.72 -14.69 -3.56
C THR A 134 6.25 -13.66 -2.53
N GLY A 135 7.20 -13.00 -1.88
CA GLY A 135 6.94 -11.94 -0.89
C GLY A 135 8.23 -11.55 -0.19
N GLN A 136 8.14 -10.76 0.88
CA GLN A 136 9.29 -10.42 1.71
C GLN A 136 8.94 -10.43 3.20
N THR A 137 9.92 -10.73 4.04
CA THR A 137 9.86 -10.58 5.50
C THR A 137 11.18 -10.02 6.00
N SER A 138 11.19 -9.31 7.12
CA SER A 138 12.40 -8.69 7.65
C SER A 138 12.40 -8.58 9.16
N THR A 139 13.59 -8.66 9.75
CA THR A 139 13.81 -8.43 11.19
C THR A 139 15.17 -7.76 11.42
N GLU A 140 15.51 -7.48 12.66
CA GLU A 140 16.79 -6.89 13.03
C GLU A 140 17.61 -7.87 13.89
N LEU A 141 18.91 -7.94 13.61
CA LEU A 141 19.88 -8.75 14.34
C LEU A 141 21.04 -7.88 14.82
N GLU A 142 21.69 -8.31 15.90
CA GLU A 142 22.87 -7.67 16.46
C GLU A 142 24.06 -8.64 16.36
N ALA A 143 25.12 -8.21 15.71
CA ALA A 143 26.35 -8.95 15.52
C ALA A 143 27.43 -8.36 16.43
N HIS A 144 28.15 -9.25 17.11
CA HIS A 144 29.13 -8.91 18.14
C HIS A 144 30.51 -9.46 17.70
N PRO A 145 31.65 -8.82 18.01
CA PRO A 145 32.95 -9.24 17.46
C PRO A 145 33.35 -10.71 17.76
N ARG A 146 33.01 -11.22 18.96
CA ARG A 146 33.18 -12.66 19.30
C ARG A 146 32.16 -13.61 18.64
N HIS A 147 31.13 -13.07 17.98
CA HIS A 147 30.00 -13.80 17.39
C HIS A 147 29.60 -13.17 16.03
N PRO A 148 30.51 -13.13 15.03
CA PRO A 148 30.29 -12.40 13.79
C PRO A 148 29.58 -13.23 12.72
N LEU A 149 29.33 -14.52 12.99
CA LEU A 149 28.67 -15.44 12.06
C LEU A 149 27.15 -15.35 12.20
N VAL A 150 26.45 -15.50 11.07
CA VAL A 150 24.99 -15.57 11.01
C VAL A 150 24.57 -16.86 10.34
N SER A 151 23.73 -17.63 11.03
CA SER A 151 22.98 -18.75 10.46
C SER A 151 21.49 -18.51 10.56
N PHE A 152 20.71 -18.99 9.59
CA PHE A 152 19.26 -19.02 9.66
C PHE A 152 18.66 -20.12 8.80
N VAL A 153 17.39 -20.45 9.05
CA VAL A 153 16.61 -21.46 8.32
C VAL A 153 15.15 -21.00 8.10
N VAL A 154 14.58 -21.37 6.95
CA VAL A 154 13.19 -21.13 6.53
C VAL A 154 12.68 -22.36 5.78
N ARG A 155 11.63 -23.02 6.29
CA ARG A 155 11.01 -24.19 5.63
C ARG A 155 10.23 -23.75 4.38
N ILE A 156 10.35 -24.54 3.31
CA ILE A 156 9.54 -24.46 2.10
C ILE A 156 8.20 -25.14 2.40
N VAL A 157 7.08 -24.44 2.24
CA VAL A 157 5.76 -24.95 2.63
C VAL A 157 4.80 -24.99 1.43
N PRO A 158 4.16 -26.14 1.13
CA PRO A 158 4.41 -27.46 1.68
C PRO A 158 5.68 -28.10 1.07
N SER A 159 6.34 -28.95 1.86
CA SER A 159 7.39 -29.87 1.41
C SER A 159 7.50 -31.05 2.40
N PRO A 160 8.29 -32.11 2.12
CA PRO A 160 8.64 -33.13 3.10
C PRO A 160 9.45 -32.48 4.23
N ASP A 161 10.75 -32.26 4.03
CA ASP A 161 11.68 -31.66 4.99
C ASP A 161 12.49 -30.49 4.39
N TRP A 162 12.03 -29.90 3.27
CA TRP A 162 12.84 -28.97 2.49
C TRP A 162 12.86 -27.55 3.06
N PHE A 163 14.04 -26.92 3.00
CA PHE A 163 14.26 -25.59 3.53
C PHE A 163 15.19 -24.74 2.64
N VAL A 164 15.33 -23.47 2.99
CA VAL A 164 16.42 -22.59 2.56
C VAL A 164 17.04 -21.93 3.80
N GLY A 165 18.27 -21.45 3.69
CA GLY A 165 18.92 -20.82 4.82
C GLY A 165 20.31 -20.32 4.48
N ILE A 166 21.02 -19.90 5.52
CA ILE A 166 22.47 -19.69 5.50
C ILE A 166 23.08 -20.44 6.68
N ASP A 167 24.25 -21.03 6.45
CA ASP A 167 25.17 -21.57 7.43
C ASP A 167 26.37 -20.60 7.55
N SER A 168 26.64 -20.14 8.76
CA SER A 168 27.92 -19.51 9.18
C SER A 168 28.44 -18.34 8.32
N LEU A 169 27.56 -17.47 7.79
CA LEU A 169 27.99 -16.28 7.05
C LEU A 169 28.64 -15.26 7.99
N ASN A 170 29.94 -15.01 7.81
CA ASN A 170 30.66 -13.98 8.57
C ASN A 170 30.32 -12.57 8.05
N LEU A 171 29.81 -11.69 8.93
CA LEU A 171 29.54 -10.28 8.63
C LEU A 171 30.71 -9.32 8.94
N CYS A 172 31.83 -9.84 9.45
CA CYS A 172 33.01 -9.07 9.85
C CYS A 172 34.25 -9.49 9.03
N GLU A 173 34.78 -8.56 8.24
CA GLU A 173 36.02 -8.75 7.49
C GLU A 173 37.17 -8.05 8.23
N GLY A 174 37.98 -8.82 8.96
CA GLY A 174 39.04 -8.29 9.82
C GLY A 174 38.49 -7.37 10.91
N GLY A 175 38.73 -6.08 10.81
CA GLY A 175 38.21 -5.06 11.74
C GLY A 175 36.89 -4.42 11.31
N HIS A 176 36.29 -4.82 10.19
CA HIS A 176 35.21 -4.08 9.55
C HIS A 176 33.93 -4.90 9.34
N TRP A 177 32.85 -4.45 9.97
CA TRP A 177 31.49 -4.88 9.68
C TRP A 177 31.06 -4.47 8.27
N MET A 178 30.65 -5.43 7.44
CA MET A 178 30.18 -5.19 6.06
C MET A 178 28.97 -4.23 6.02
N ASP A 179 28.92 -3.28 5.09
CA ASP A 179 27.80 -2.32 5.00
C ASP A 179 26.52 -2.95 4.41
N GLU A 180 26.68 -3.86 3.45
CA GLU A 180 25.60 -4.67 2.87
C GLU A 180 26.16 -6.01 2.37
N VAL A 181 25.40 -7.10 2.53
CA VAL A 181 25.66 -8.40 1.88
C VAL A 181 24.35 -8.97 1.35
N SER A 182 24.38 -9.55 0.14
CA SER A 182 23.22 -10.20 -0.47
C SER A 182 23.60 -11.58 -1.02
N VAL A 183 22.74 -12.57 -0.78
CA VAL A 183 22.98 -13.98 -1.11
C VAL A 183 21.71 -14.57 -1.73
N ASP A 184 21.84 -15.11 -2.93
CA ASP A 184 20.78 -15.90 -3.58
C ASP A 184 20.74 -17.32 -2.97
N LEU A 185 19.52 -17.80 -2.68
CA LEU A 185 19.29 -19.02 -1.90
C LEU A 185 18.70 -20.13 -2.78
N PHE A 186 19.13 -21.36 -2.48
CA PHE A 186 18.75 -22.60 -3.17
C PHE A 186 18.14 -23.59 -2.17
N PRO A 187 17.23 -24.48 -2.61
CA PRO A 187 16.57 -25.44 -1.73
C PRO A 187 17.54 -26.50 -1.21
N TYR A 188 17.39 -26.86 0.07
CA TYR A 188 18.08 -27.95 0.75
C TYR A 188 17.07 -29.00 1.24
N ASP A 189 17.52 -30.25 1.24
CA ASP A 189 16.86 -31.44 1.79
C ASP A 189 17.47 -31.73 3.17
N ALA A 190 16.66 -32.06 4.18
CA ALA A 190 17.17 -32.28 5.54
C ALA A 190 17.68 -33.72 5.78
N GLY A 191 17.37 -34.65 4.88
CA GLY A 191 17.71 -36.07 5.03
C GLY A 191 16.82 -36.81 6.03
N THR A 192 15.63 -36.30 6.36
CA THR A 192 14.73 -36.85 7.39
C THR A 192 13.39 -37.35 6.87
N ASP A 193 12.87 -36.82 5.75
CA ASP A 193 11.64 -37.31 5.10
C ASP A 193 11.83 -37.53 3.59
N SER A 194 11.77 -38.79 3.16
CA SER A 194 12.02 -39.25 1.79
C SER A 194 10.86 -38.97 0.80
N GLY A 195 10.01 -37.99 1.10
CA GLY A 195 8.94 -37.54 0.20
C GLY A 195 9.49 -36.94 -1.11
N PHE A 196 8.96 -37.36 -2.26
CA PHE A 196 9.46 -36.89 -3.57
C PHE A 196 8.88 -35.53 -4.00
N THR A 197 7.79 -35.06 -3.41
CA THR A 197 7.03 -33.89 -3.91
C THR A 197 6.61 -32.96 -2.79
N PHE A 198 6.31 -31.70 -3.14
CA PHE A 198 5.83 -30.68 -2.20
C PHE A 198 4.68 -31.15 -1.31
N SER A 199 3.78 -31.99 -1.84
CA SER A 199 2.61 -32.54 -1.14
C SER A 199 2.67 -34.06 -1.01
N SER A 200 3.87 -34.64 -0.88
CA SER A 200 4.02 -36.05 -0.50
C SER A 200 3.55 -36.26 0.95
N PRO A 201 2.93 -37.40 1.28
CA PRO A 201 2.73 -37.79 2.67
C PRO A 201 4.08 -38.12 3.31
N ASN A 202 4.20 -37.88 4.62
CA ASN A 202 5.43 -38.14 5.38
C ASN A 202 5.93 -39.59 5.23
N PHE A 203 7.21 -39.75 4.94
CA PHE A 203 7.88 -41.03 4.79
C PHE A 203 9.32 -40.95 5.30
N ALA A 204 9.50 -41.16 6.60
CA ALA A 204 10.79 -40.95 7.29
C ALA A 204 11.97 -41.69 6.64
N THR A 205 13.07 -40.96 6.44
CA THR A 205 14.34 -41.45 5.88
C THR A 205 15.06 -42.29 6.94
N ILE A 206 15.24 -43.59 6.67
CA ILE A 206 15.82 -44.56 7.61
C ILE A 206 16.88 -45.42 6.90
N PRO A 207 18.18 -45.36 7.27
CA PRO A 207 18.77 -44.44 8.26
C PRO A 207 18.59 -42.97 7.84
N GLN A 208 18.69 -42.04 8.78
CA GLN A 208 18.71 -40.61 8.48
C GLN A 208 19.90 -40.28 7.56
N ASP A 209 19.67 -39.45 6.56
CA ASP A 209 20.70 -38.92 5.66
C ASP A 209 21.19 -37.53 6.14
N THR A 210 22.30 -37.06 5.57
CA THR A 210 22.82 -35.72 5.84
C THR A 210 22.11 -34.65 5.01
N VAL A 211 22.14 -33.40 5.46
CA VAL A 211 21.62 -32.25 4.69
C VAL A 211 22.27 -32.16 3.31
N THR A 212 21.47 -32.18 2.23
CA THR A 212 21.96 -32.07 0.85
C THR A 212 21.33 -30.89 0.09
N GLU A 213 22.03 -30.38 -0.92
CA GLU A 213 21.53 -29.30 -1.78
C GLU A 213 20.67 -29.89 -2.91
N ILE A 214 19.44 -29.41 -3.05
CA ILE A 214 18.52 -29.84 -4.09
C ILE A 214 18.81 -29.05 -5.37
N THR A 215 19.07 -29.77 -6.46
CA THR A 215 19.48 -29.19 -7.75
C THR A 215 18.50 -29.56 -8.87
N CYS A 216 18.67 -28.96 -10.06
CA CYS A 216 17.84 -29.27 -11.22
C CYS A 216 18.03 -30.70 -11.78
N SER A 217 19.07 -31.41 -11.33
CA SER A 217 19.46 -32.74 -11.82
C SER A 217 19.53 -33.82 -10.73
N SER A 218 19.65 -33.45 -9.45
CA SER A 218 19.68 -34.35 -8.30
C SER A 218 18.82 -33.79 -7.16
N PRO A 219 17.94 -34.59 -6.52
CA PRO A 219 17.70 -36.01 -6.79
C PRO A 219 16.97 -36.25 -8.13
N SER A 220 17.41 -37.24 -8.90
CA SER A 220 17.16 -37.34 -10.36
C SER A 220 15.87 -38.06 -10.78
N HIS A 221 14.95 -38.34 -9.85
CA HIS A 221 13.74 -39.10 -10.15
C HIS A 221 12.67 -38.23 -10.84
N PRO A 222 11.97 -38.70 -11.90
CA PRO A 222 11.06 -37.87 -12.70
C PRO A 222 9.97 -37.13 -11.91
N ALA A 223 9.48 -37.71 -10.82
CA ALA A 223 8.44 -37.10 -9.98
C ALA A 223 8.92 -35.92 -9.11
N ASN A 224 10.24 -35.76 -8.93
CA ASN A 224 10.79 -34.85 -7.92
C ASN A 224 10.51 -33.39 -8.25
N SER A 225 9.97 -32.62 -7.29
CA SER A 225 9.53 -31.22 -7.51
C SER A 225 10.55 -30.33 -8.21
N PHE A 226 11.83 -30.45 -7.85
CA PHE A 226 12.92 -29.64 -8.38
C PHE A 226 13.73 -30.30 -9.52
N TYR A 227 13.33 -31.50 -9.99
CA TYR A 227 13.99 -32.14 -11.13
C TYR A 227 13.54 -31.51 -12.46
N TYR A 228 14.41 -30.67 -13.01
CA TYR A 228 14.26 -29.91 -14.27
C TYR A 228 15.42 -30.23 -15.22
N PRO A 229 15.44 -31.41 -15.89
CA PRO A 229 16.60 -31.88 -16.67
C PRO A 229 16.94 -31.07 -17.94
N LYS A 230 16.22 -29.98 -18.21
CA LYS A 230 16.54 -29.00 -19.28
C LYS A 230 17.29 -27.77 -18.77
N LEU A 231 17.37 -27.57 -17.45
CA LEU A 231 18.12 -26.50 -16.80
C LEU A 231 19.52 -27.00 -16.41
N LYS A 232 20.51 -26.11 -16.43
CA LYS A 232 21.88 -26.40 -15.95
C LYS A 232 22.04 -26.19 -14.44
N ILE A 233 21.30 -25.23 -13.91
CA ILE A 233 21.23 -24.83 -12.49
C ILE A 233 19.77 -24.40 -12.27
N LEU A 234 19.23 -24.51 -11.05
CA LEU A 234 17.96 -23.87 -10.70
C LEU A 234 18.12 -22.34 -10.72
N PRO A 235 17.04 -21.56 -10.97
CA PRO A 235 17.01 -20.16 -10.53
C PRO A 235 17.01 -20.11 -8.98
N PRO A 236 17.46 -19.00 -8.36
CA PRO A 236 17.32 -18.80 -6.92
C PRO A 236 15.86 -18.88 -6.49
N ILE A 237 15.56 -19.70 -5.48
CA ILE A 237 14.19 -19.86 -4.95
C ILE A 237 13.85 -18.78 -3.92
N ALA A 238 14.85 -18.20 -3.29
CA ALA A 238 14.76 -17.02 -2.45
C ALA A 238 16.05 -16.19 -2.55
N GLN A 239 16.09 -15.05 -1.88
CA GLN A 239 17.29 -14.24 -1.66
C GLN A 239 17.23 -13.65 -0.26
N VAL A 240 18.39 -13.42 0.34
CA VAL A 240 18.50 -12.64 1.57
C VAL A 240 19.46 -11.48 1.36
N THR A 241 19.13 -10.32 1.92
CA THR A 241 20.04 -9.18 2.03
C THR A 241 20.13 -8.75 3.49
N MET A 242 21.33 -8.53 4.00
CA MET A 242 21.57 -7.98 5.34
C MET A 242 22.22 -6.60 5.19
N VAL A 243 21.51 -5.56 5.61
CA VAL A 243 21.95 -4.16 5.51
C VAL A 243 22.30 -3.61 6.88
N LYS A 244 23.49 -3.06 7.04
CA LYS A 244 23.99 -2.51 8.30
C LYS A 244 23.27 -1.21 8.65
N ILE A 245 22.64 -1.19 9.82
CA ILE A 245 21.87 -0.05 10.33
C ILE A 245 22.87 1.01 10.82
N LYS A 246 23.01 2.09 10.05
CA LYS A 246 23.91 3.21 10.39
C LYS A 246 23.38 3.92 11.64
N LYS A 247 24.18 3.95 12.71
CA LYS A 247 23.89 4.69 13.95
C LYS A 247 23.62 6.16 13.58
N SER A 248 22.37 6.61 13.69
CA SER A 248 21.99 8.00 13.43
C SER A 248 22.65 8.92 14.45
N GLN A 249 23.47 9.87 13.99
CA GLN A 249 23.95 10.93 14.89
C GLN A 249 22.74 11.76 15.36
N PRO A 250 22.61 12.06 16.68
CA PRO A 250 21.55 12.92 17.19
C PRO A 250 21.83 14.37 16.76
N GLY A 251 21.34 14.76 15.58
CA GLY A 251 21.62 16.08 15.02
C GLY A 251 20.91 16.46 13.72
N LEU A 252 20.48 15.50 12.88
CA LEU A 252 19.65 15.78 11.70
C LEU A 252 18.48 14.79 11.57
N SER A 253 17.28 15.33 11.42
CA SER A 253 16.08 14.57 11.06
C SER A 253 16.07 14.26 9.56
N ALA A 254 15.98 12.97 9.22
CA ALA A 254 15.66 12.57 7.85
C ALA A 254 14.19 12.91 7.54
N PRO A 255 13.85 13.34 6.31
CA PRO A 255 12.48 13.67 5.95
C PRO A 255 11.61 12.41 5.90
N PHE A 256 10.46 12.44 6.59
CA PHE A 256 9.46 11.38 6.52
C PHE A 256 8.86 11.29 5.10
N ILE A 257 9.11 10.16 4.42
CA ILE A 257 8.41 9.83 3.18
C ILE A 257 7.05 9.25 3.54
N ASN A 258 6.01 10.09 3.50
CA ASN A 258 4.63 9.64 3.63
C ASN A 258 4.23 8.86 2.37
N LEU A 259 4.20 7.53 2.47
CA LEU A 259 3.51 6.68 1.50
C LEU A 259 1.99 6.75 1.82
N PRO A 260 1.11 7.09 0.86
CA PRO A 260 -0.31 7.27 1.15
C PRO A 260 -0.98 5.93 1.47
N ALA A 261 -1.51 5.80 2.69
CA ALA A 261 -2.35 4.68 3.07
C ALA A 261 -3.60 4.62 2.18
N LYS A 262 -3.93 3.44 1.66
CA LYS A 262 -5.20 3.21 0.97
C LYS A 262 -6.28 2.85 1.97
N SER A 263 -7.45 3.48 1.82
CA SER A 263 -8.76 3.06 2.33
C SER A 263 -8.89 2.68 3.80
N ASN A 264 -9.38 3.63 4.61
CA ASN A 264 -10.39 3.44 5.67
C ASN A 264 -10.43 2.09 6.44
N GLU A 265 -9.32 1.66 7.00
CA GLU A 265 -9.30 0.67 8.09
C GLU A 265 -9.24 1.41 9.44
N ILE A 266 -9.89 0.89 10.47
CA ILE A 266 -9.83 1.45 11.83
C ILE A 266 -8.61 0.85 12.52
N ILE A 267 -7.58 1.68 12.72
CA ILE A 267 -6.25 1.28 13.17
C ILE A 267 -6.17 1.45 14.70
N ASP A 268 -6.81 0.54 15.44
CA ASP A 268 -6.82 0.56 16.90
C ASP A 268 -5.47 0.05 17.44
N THR A 269 -4.72 0.94 18.10
CA THR A 269 -3.48 0.57 18.79
C THR A 269 -3.76 0.20 20.24
N VAL A 270 -3.24 -0.96 20.65
CA VAL A 270 -3.35 -1.53 21.99
C VAL A 270 -1.96 -1.55 22.61
N SER A 271 -1.80 -0.93 23.77
CA SER A 271 -0.59 -1.02 24.58
C SER A 271 -0.86 -1.83 25.85
N GLY A 272 0.18 -2.47 26.37
CA GLY A 272 0.09 -3.26 27.59
C GLY A 272 1.36 -3.15 28.42
N ASN A 273 1.22 -2.70 29.66
CA ASN A 273 2.28 -2.69 30.66
C ASN A 273 2.12 -3.93 31.54
N TYR A 274 3.18 -4.72 31.74
CA TYR A 274 3.13 -5.88 32.62
C TYR A 274 4.34 -5.95 33.55
N LYS A 275 4.14 -6.59 34.71
CA LYS A 275 5.20 -6.85 35.71
C LYS A 275 5.00 -8.21 36.36
N VAL A 276 6.08 -8.98 36.46
CA VAL A 276 6.10 -10.36 36.97
C VAL A 276 6.85 -10.42 38.29
N GLN A 277 6.19 -10.93 39.32
CA GLN A 277 6.77 -11.22 40.63
C GLN A 277 6.83 -12.73 40.86
N ARG A 278 7.83 -13.18 41.63
CA ARG A 278 8.04 -14.59 41.97
C ARG A 278 7.72 -14.84 43.45
N TRP A 279 6.98 -15.91 43.73
CA TRP A 279 6.79 -16.43 45.09
C TRP A 279 8.10 -16.95 45.70
N ASP A 280 8.44 -16.45 46.88
CA ASP A 280 9.52 -16.91 47.73
C ASP A 280 8.95 -17.80 48.86
N ILE A 281 9.40 -19.05 48.91
CA ILE A 281 8.90 -20.07 49.84
C ILE A 281 9.39 -19.81 51.28
N HIS A 282 10.51 -19.12 51.47
CA HIS A 282 11.04 -18.79 52.79
C HIS A 282 10.34 -17.55 53.36
N LYS A 283 10.19 -16.50 52.54
CA LYS A 283 9.54 -15.24 52.96
C LYS A 283 8.01 -15.26 52.91
N HIS A 284 7.41 -16.25 52.25
CA HIS A 284 5.96 -16.38 52.05
C HIS A 284 5.33 -15.15 51.36
N ASP A 285 6.04 -14.55 50.40
CA ASP A 285 5.61 -13.35 49.68
C ASP A 285 6.11 -13.34 48.22
N PHE A 286 5.59 -12.43 47.40
CA PHE A 286 5.94 -12.22 45.99
C PHE A 286 7.02 -11.15 45.85
N LEU A 287 8.26 -11.59 45.66
CA LEU A 287 9.42 -10.72 45.44
C LEU A 287 9.53 -10.27 43.98
N GLU A 288 10.29 -9.20 43.75
CA GLU A 288 10.69 -8.80 42.41
C GLU A 288 11.55 -9.89 41.76
N SER A 289 11.33 -10.12 40.47
CA SER A 289 11.97 -11.24 39.77
C SER A 289 13.42 -10.92 39.42
N ALA A 290 14.31 -11.88 39.71
CA ALA A 290 15.75 -11.74 39.50
C ALA A 290 16.14 -11.58 38.01
N PRO A 291 17.32 -10.97 37.71
CA PRO A 291 17.86 -10.92 36.36
C PRO A 291 17.91 -12.32 35.73
N GLY A 292 17.36 -12.44 34.52
CA GLY A 292 17.23 -13.71 33.79
C GLY A 292 15.79 -14.23 33.65
N LEU A 293 14.85 -13.82 34.50
CA LEU A 293 13.42 -14.08 34.22
C LEU A 293 12.91 -13.09 33.16
N GLY A 294 12.45 -13.63 32.04
CA GLY A 294 11.78 -12.92 30.97
C GLY A 294 10.42 -13.53 30.63
N MET A 295 9.63 -12.78 29.87
CA MET A 295 8.30 -13.16 29.42
C MET A 295 8.20 -12.95 27.92
N PHE A 296 7.94 -14.01 27.16
CA PHE A 296 7.48 -13.86 25.78
C PHE A 296 6.05 -13.32 25.82
N VAL A 297 5.82 -12.22 25.09
CA VAL A 297 4.49 -11.71 24.78
C VAL A 297 4.21 -11.99 23.32
N THR A 298 3.21 -12.83 23.06
CA THR A 298 2.75 -13.18 21.71
C THR A 298 1.30 -12.75 21.54
N VAL A 299 1.02 -11.93 20.53
CA VAL A 299 -0.32 -11.46 20.18
C VAL A 299 -0.74 -12.09 18.87
N THR A 300 -1.90 -12.74 18.86
CA THR A 300 -2.48 -13.40 17.69
C THR A 300 -3.82 -12.76 17.34
N SER A 301 -4.05 -12.55 16.04
CA SER A 301 -5.27 -11.96 15.47
C SER A 301 -6.43 -12.98 15.36
N PRO A 302 -7.65 -12.54 14.96
CA PRO A 302 -8.78 -13.43 14.72
C PRO A 302 -8.57 -14.37 13.51
N SER A 303 -7.62 -14.06 12.61
CA SER A 303 -7.22 -14.90 11.48
C SER A 303 -6.10 -15.89 11.81
N ALA A 304 -5.74 -16.04 13.10
CA ALA A 304 -4.59 -16.78 13.59
C ALA A 304 -3.22 -16.23 13.13
N GLU A 305 -3.16 -14.95 12.72
CA GLU A 305 -1.92 -14.27 12.32
C GLU A 305 -1.22 -13.67 13.54
N VAL A 306 0.10 -13.86 13.66
CA VAL A 306 0.88 -13.38 14.81
C VAL A 306 1.29 -11.92 14.59
N LEU A 307 0.58 -11.00 15.27
CA LEU A 307 0.78 -9.55 15.18
C LEU A 307 2.05 -9.08 15.92
N LEU A 308 2.43 -9.81 16.97
CA LEU A 308 3.61 -9.56 17.78
C LEU A 308 4.08 -10.90 18.37
N SER A 309 5.38 -11.17 18.38
CA SER A 309 5.96 -12.14 19.30
C SER A 309 7.35 -11.67 19.68
N LYS A 310 7.58 -11.44 20.98
CA LYS A 310 8.85 -10.87 21.47
C LYS A 310 9.12 -11.26 22.91
N LEU A 311 10.39 -11.56 23.21
CA LEU A 311 10.87 -11.73 24.58
C LEU A 311 11.11 -10.36 25.22
N TYR A 312 10.55 -10.17 26.41
CA TYR A 312 10.75 -9.03 27.29
C TYR A 312 11.30 -9.49 28.65
N GLY A 313 11.72 -8.54 29.51
CA GLY A 313 12.26 -8.83 30.84
C GLY A 313 11.20 -9.24 31.88
N PRO A 314 11.50 -9.09 33.19
CA PRO A 314 10.53 -9.38 34.25
C PRO A 314 9.44 -8.30 34.35
N GLN A 315 9.62 -7.16 33.70
CA GLN A 315 8.62 -6.11 33.51
C GLN A 315 8.86 -5.48 32.13
N GLY A 316 7.81 -4.97 31.49
CA GLY A 316 7.92 -4.37 30.17
C GLY A 316 6.61 -3.80 29.62
N THR A 317 6.75 -3.04 28.55
CA THR A 317 5.64 -2.48 27.76
C THR A 317 5.64 -3.13 26.39
N PHE A 318 4.52 -3.75 26.00
CA PHE A 318 4.26 -4.17 24.64
C PHE A 318 3.23 -3.27 23.99
N SER A 319 3.23 -3.21 22.67
CA SER A 319 2.16 -2.60 21.88
C SER A 319 2.00 -3.34 20.57
N PHE A 320 0.76 -3.38 20.09
CA PHE A 320 0.39 -3.92 18.79
C PHE A 320 -0.77 -3.10 18.22
N THR A 321 -1.02 -3.25 16.94
CA THR A 321 -2.06 -2.51 16.22
C THR A 321 -2.96 -3.51 15.52
N SER A 322 -4.27 -3.39 15.74
CA SER A 322 -5.25 -4.21 15.04
C SER A 322 -5.73 -3.53 13.76
N TYR A 323 -5.88 -4.34 12.71
CA TYR A 323 -6.53 -4.01 11.43
C TYR A 323 -7.76 -4.91 11.18
N LEU A 324 -8.06 -5.86 12.08
CA LEU A 324 -9.21 -6.77 11.98
C LEU A 324 -10.08 -6.69 13.23
N SER A 325 -11.39 -6.54 13.06
CA SER A 325 -12.33 -6.65 14.18
C SER A 325 -12.53 -8.11 14.59
N GLY A 326 -12.24 -8.46 15.84
CA GLY A 326 -12.49 -9.80 16.37
C GLY A 326 -11.67 -10.14 17.63
N GLU A 327 -11.76 -11.39 18.08
CA GLU A 327 -11.03 -11.90 19.24
C GLU A 327 -9.51 -11.93 18.99
N HIS A 328 -8.75 -11.29 19.88
CA HIS A 328 -7.29 -11.28 19.87
C HIS A 328 -6.75 -12.02 21.08
N ILE A 329 -5.77 -12.89 20.87
CA ILE A 329 -5.18 -13.73 21.93
C ILE A 329 -3.81 -13.17 22.31
N ILE A 330 -3.68 -12.65 23.54
CA ILE A 330 -2.41 -12.20 24.12
C ILE A 330 -1.89 -13.30 25.05
N CYS A 331 -0.88 -14.03 24.60
CA CYS A 331 -0.23 -15.09 25.37
C CYS A 331 1.03 -14.57 26.06
N PHE A 332 1.20 -14.93 27.34
CA PHE A 332 2.37 -14.63 28.16
C PHE A 332 3.07 -15.93 28.56
N GLN A 333 4.29 -16.17 28.07
CA GLN A 333 5.04 -17.40 28.31
C GLN A 333 6.40 -17.11 28.98
N SER A 334 6.61 -17.66 30.18
CA SER A 334 7.86 -17.51 30.94
C SER A 334 9.02 -18.20 30.22
N ASN A 335 10.15 -17.51 30.06
CA ASN A 335 11.38 -18.11 29.52
C ASN A 335 12.05 -19.11 30.49
N SER A 336 11.67 -19.12 31.77
CA SER A 336 12.38 -19.89 32.80
C SER A 336 11.74 -21.26 33.08
N THR A 337 12.45 -22.33 32.73
CA THR A 337 12.08 -23.73 32.98
C THR A 337 12.13 -24.13 34.46
N ARG A 338 12.81 -23.35 35.32
CA ARG A 338 12.93 -23.60 36.78
C ARG A 338 11.57 -23.72 37.48
N PHE A 339 10.52 -23.18 36.87
CA PHE A 339 9.13 -23.22 37.36
C PHE A 339 8.42 -24.58 37.18
N ALA A 340 8.88 -25.43 36.25
CA ALA A 340 8.29 -26.76 36.02
C ALA A 340 8.83 -27.83 37.00
N VAL A 341 9.96 -27.56 37.65
CA VAL A 341 10.75 -28.56 38.41
C VAL A 341 10.62 -28.39 39.93
N THR A 342 10.17 -27.23 40.43
CA THR A 342 10.04 -26.98 41.88
C THR A 342 8.58 -26.87 42.34
N ALA A 343 8.12 -27.87 43.11
CA ALA A 343 6.81 -27.84 43.75
C ALA A 343 6.70 -26.64 44.71
N GLY A 344 5.90 -25.64 44.33
CA GLY A 344 5.66 -24.42 45.12
C GLY A 344 6.01 -23.10 44.44
N SER A 345 6.69 -23.10 43.29
CA SER A 345 6.95 -21.87 42.54
C SER A 345 5.66 -21.32 41.90
N LYS A 346 5.26 -20.10 42.30
CA LYS A 346 4.14 -19.34 41.71
C LYS A 346 4.62 -18.00 41.14
N LEU A 347 4.10 -17.60 39.97
CA LEU A 347 4.24 -16.24 39.45
C LEU A 347 2.99 -15.44 39.79
N ARG A 348 3.16 -14.15 40.03
CA ARG A 348 2.09 -13.15 40.01
C ARG A 348 2.39 -12.19 38.88
N MET A 349 1.49 -12.11 37.90
CA MET A 349 1.55 -11.14 36.81
C MET A 349 0.58 -10.00 37.10
N HIS A 350 1.10 -8.78 37.07
CA HIS A 350 0.31 -7.55 36.99
C HIS A 350 0.27 -7.15 35.51
N LEU A 351 -0.89 -6.72 35.02
CA LEU A 351 -1.12 -6.39 33.61
C LEU A 351 -2.13 -5.24 33.51
N ASP A 352 -1.68 -4.13 32.92
CA ASP A 352 -2.47 -2.94 32.58
C ASP A 352 -2.55 -2.88 31.05
N ILE A 353 -3.75 -3.01 30.46
CA ILE A 353 -3.96 -2.94 29.01
C ILE A 353 -4.76 -1.69 28.69
N ARG A 354 -4.31 -0.96 27.68
CA ARG A 354 -4.90 0.30 27.23
C ARG A 354 -5.17 0.23 25.74
N VAL A 355 -6.38 0.61 25.35
CA VAL A 355 -6.85 0.56 23.97
C VAL A 355 -7.15 2.00 23.54
N GLY A 356 -6.59 2.43 22.41
CA GLY A 356 -6.86 3.78 21.88
C GLY A 356 -6.09 4.92 22.56
N GLU A 357 -5.07 4.64 23.37
CA GLU A 357 -4.13 5.70 23.80
C GLU A 357 -3.28 6.17 22.61
N HIS A 358 -3.79 7.19 21.91
CA HIS A 358 -2.92 8.13 21.22
C HIS A 358 -1.92 8.71 22.24
N PHE A 359 -0.64 8.81 21.85
CA PHE A 359 0.34 9.63 22.58
C PHE A 359 -0.01 11.11 22.41
N LEU A 360 -1.00 11.58 23.19
CA LEU A 360 -1.48 12.96 23.17
C LEU A 360 -0.58 13.87 24.00
N ASP A 361 0.64 14.07 23.54
CA ASP A 361 1.34 15.34 23.77
C ASP A 361 2.17 15.73 22.54
N GLU A 362 2.44 17.02 22.39
CA GLU A 362 3.10 17.67 21.24
C GLU A 362 2.42 17.45 19.85
N SER A 363 2.34 16.22 19.35
CA SER A 363 1.65 15.90 18.08
C SER A 363 0.15 16.19 18.13
N ALA A 364 -0.47 16.04 19.30
CA ALA A 364 -1.87 16.39 19.56
C ALA A 364 -2.12 17.90 19.47
N ILE A 365 -1.16 18.72 19.93
CA ILE A 365 -1.24 20.18 19.87
C ILE A 365 -1.14 20.60 18.40
N GLN A 366 -0.14 20.09 17.66
CA GLN A 366 0.01 20.42 16.24
C GLN A 366 -1.14 19.87 15.36
N ALA A 367 -1.77 18.75 15.75
CA ALA A 367 -2.98 18.26 15.10
C ALA A 367 -4.20 19.13 15.44
N LYS A 368 -4.31 19.58 16.70
CA LYS A 368 -5.37 20.50 17.12
C LYS A 368 -5.25 21.86 16.44
N ASP A 369 -4.07 22.49 16.43
CA ASP A 369 -3.83 23.75 15.74
C ASP A 369 -4.22 23.66 14.25
N LYS A 370 -3.97 22.50 13.60
CA LYS A 370 -4.40 22.22 12.23
C LYS A 370 -5.91 21.97 12.09
N VAL A 371 -6.55 21.36 13.07
CA VAL A 371 -8.02 21.20 13.10
C VAL A 371 -8.69 22.55 13.31
N ASP A 372 -8.17 23.38 14.21
CA ASP A 372 -8.67 24.72 14.49
C ASP A 372 -8.40 25.64 13.27
N GLU A 373 -7.24 25.57 12.60
CA GLU A 373 -6.96 26.22 11.31
C GLU A 373 -7.93 25.76 10.20
N VAL A 374 -8.20 24.45 10.10
CA VAL A 374 -9.17 23.91 9.14
C VAL A 374 -10.59 24.34 9.50
N ASN A 375 -10.92 24.51 10.78
CA ASN A 375 -12.23 24.97 11.23
C ASN A 375 -12.42 26.47 10.97
N GLU A 376 -11.41 27.32 11.20
CA GLU A 376 -11.45 28.73 10.77
C GLU A 376 -11.58 28.85 9.24
N ARG A 377 -10.85 28.02 8.47
CA ARG A 377 -11.00 27.96 7.01
C ARG A 377 -12.38 27.45 6.59
N LEU A 378 -12.98 26.54 7.33
CA LEU A 378 -14.33 26.02 7.08
C LEU A 378 -15.40 27.08 7.37
N GLU A 379 -15.32 27.78 8.50
CA GLU A 379 -16.22 28.90 8.83
C GLU A 379 -16.07 30.04 7.81
N HIS A 380 -14.84 30.39 7.42
CA HIS A 380 -14.61 31.37 6.34
C HIS A 380 -15.16 30.89 4.99
N LEU A 381 -15.08 29.59 4.66
CA LEU A 381 -15.71 29.01 3.47
C LEU A 381 -17.24 29.02 3.57
N ILE A 382 -17.82 28.77 4.75
CA ILE A 382 -19.25 28.88 5.02
C ILE A 382 -19.70 30.33 4.87
N GLU A 383 -18.93 31.31 5.36
CA GLU A 383 -19.24 32.73 5.17
C GLU A 383 -19.10 33.15 3.69
N GLN A 384 -18.09 32.67 2.95
CA GLN A 384 -17.99 32.90 1.51
C GLN A 384 -19.13 32.21 0.73
N ILE A 385 -19.54 31.01 1.10
CA ILE A 385 -20.73 30.34 0.53
C ILE A 385 -21.99 31.15 0.85
N ASN A 386 -22.13 31.69 2.06
CA ASN A 386 -23.25 32.56 2.45
C ASN A 386 -23.18 33.94 1.78
N HIS A 387 -21.99 34.43 1.39
CA HIS A 387 -21.84 35.62 0.56
C HIS A 387 -22.28 35.34 -0.88
N VAL A 388 -21.73 34.29 -1.51
CA VAL A 388 -22.11 33.87 -2.87
C VAL A 388 -23.58 33.47 -2.96
N THR A 389 -24.16 32.88 -1.90
CA THR A 389 -25.60 32.59 -1.83
C THR A 389 -26.41 33.87 -1.75
N ARG A 390 -25.99 34.87 -0.96
CA ARG A 390 -26.64 36.20 -0.91
C ARG A 390 -26.50 36.96 -2.24
N GLU A 391 -25.37 36.87 -2.93
CA GLU A 391 -25.17 37.43 -4.28
C GLU A 391 -26.11 36.75 -5.29
N GLN A 392 -26.15 35.41 -5.33
CA GLN A 392 -27.09 34.67 -6.17
C GLN A 392 -28.56 34.96 -5.81
N GLU A 393 -28.87 35.21 -4.54
CA GLU A 393 -30.23 35.57 -4.10
C GLU A 393 -30.59 37.01 -4.50
N TYR A 394 -29.62 37.94 -4.47
CA TYR A 394 -29.75 39.29 -5.02
C TYR A 394 -29.98 39.26 -6.54
N GLU A 395 -29.25 38.43 -7.29
CA GLU A 395 -29.48 38.21 -8.73
C GLU A 395 -30.81 37.49 -9.03
N ARG A 396 -31.24 36.55 -8.18
CA ARG A 396 -32.58 35.91 -8.28
C ARG A 396 -33.74 36.85 -7.98
N VAL A 397 -33.49 38.02 -7.38
CA VAL A 397 -34.49 39.08 -7.15
C VAL A 397 -34.65 40.02 -8.37
N SER A 398 -34.12 39.62 -9.54
CA SER A 398 -34.63 40.15 -10.82
C SER A 398 -36.11 39.75 -11.03
N PRO A 399 -37.05 40.71 -11.16
CA PRO A 399 -38.49 40.42 -11.13
C PRO A 399 -38.97 39.59 -12.33
N ASP A 400 -38.25 39.63 -13.45
CA ASP A 400 -38.57 38.82 -14.63
C ASP A 400 -38.28 37.33 -14.39
N ILE A 401 -37.24 36.99 -13.61
CA ILE A 401 -36.87 35.60 -13.30
C ILE A 401 -37.90 34.99 -12.33
N GLN A 402 -38.40 35.74 -11.35
CA GLN A 402 -39.49 35.28 -10.48
C GLN A 402 -40.74 34.86 -11.26
N SER A 403 -41.02 35.48 -12.42
CA SER A 403 -42.18 35.11 -13.24
C SER A 403 -42.12 33.68 -13.80
N LEU A 404 -40.92 33.16 -14.08
CA LEU A 404 -40.71 31.83 -14.68
C LEU A 404 -41.01 30.67 -13.71
N PHE A 405 -40.94 30.91 -12.40
CA PHE A 405 -41.18 29.91 -11.36
C PHE A 405 -42.56 30.04 -10.69
N MET A 406 -43.41 30.96 -11.16
CA MET A 406 -44.80 31.03 -10.71
C MET A 406 -45.59 29.80 -11.19
N ARG A 407 -46.50 29.31 -10.35
CA ARG A 407 -47.43 28.24 -10.73
C ARG A 407 -48.23 28.61 -12.00
N VAL A 408 -48.36 27.64 -12.91
CA VAL A 408 -49.06 27.80 -14.20
C VAL A 408 -50.48 28.36 -14.02
N ASP A 409 -51.22 27.97 -12.98
CA ASP A 409 -52.57 28.48 -12.75
C ASP A 409 -52.63 29.98 -12.38
N VAL A 410 -51.54 30.54 -11.85
CA VAL A 410 -51.41 31.98 -11.55
C VAL A 410 -50.98 32.75 -12.80
N LEU A 411 -50.02 32.21 -13.56
CA LEU A 411 -49.59 32.78 -14.85
C LEU A 411 -50.75 32.83 -15.85
N CYS A 412 -51.52 31.76 -15.99
CA CYS A 412 -52.71 31.70 -16.83
C CYS A 412 -53.75 32.76 -16.42
N LYS A 413 -53.99 32.98 -15.12
CA LYS A 413 -54.90 34.03 -14.64
C LYS A 413 -54.40 35.44 -14.98
N LYS A 414 -53.10 35.71 -14.81
CA LYS A 414 -52.48 37.01 -15.16
C LYS A 414 -52.61 37.29 -16.65
N TYR A 415 -52.04 36.42 -17.51
CA TYR A 415 -52.03 36.64 -18.95
C TYR A 415 -53.42 36.56 -19.58
N SER A 416 -54.33 35.72 -19.09
CA SER A 416 -55.72 35.69 -19.58
C SER A 416 -56.42 37.05 -19.37
N LYS A 417 -56.21 37.71 -18.21
CA LYS A 417 -56.78 39.03 -17.93
C LYS A 417 -56.21 40.11 -18.85
N GLU A 418 -54.90 40.13 -19.03
CA GLU A 418 -54.20 41.10 -19.90
C GLU A 418 -54.60 40.91 -21.38
N ILE A 419 -54.60 39.66 -21.88
CA ILE A 419 -55.01 39.32 -23.25
C ILE A 419 -56.49 39.68 -23.50
N SER A 420 -57.37 39.47 -22.51
CA SER A 420 -58.78 39.84 -22.62
C SER A 420 -58.96 41.35 -22.76
N GLN A 421 -58.27 42.15 -21.94
CA GLN A 421 -58.32 43.61 -22.01
C GLN A 421 -57.78 44.15 -23.34
N VAL A 422 -56.66 43.61 -23.83
CA VAL A 422 -56.11 43.97 -25.16
C VAL A 422 -57.09 43.59 -26.28
N SER A 423 -57.72 42.40 -26.19
CA SER A 423 -58.70 41.93 -27.18
C SER A 423 -59.94 42.83 -27.21
N GLU A 424 -60.51 43.19 -26.06
CA GLU A 424 -61.63 44.13 -25.97
C GLU A 424 -61.28 45.51 -26.53
N PHE A 425 -60.08 46.01 -26.26
CA PHE A 425 -59.61 47.29 -26.81
C PHE A 425 -59.49 47.24 -28.34
N GLN A 426 -58.87 46.20 -28.89
CA GLN A 426 -58.74 45.99 -30.33
C GLN A 426 -60.12 45.82 -31.00
N GLU A 427 -61.02 45.04 -30.40
CA GLU A 427 -62.40 44.84 -30.84
C GLU A 427 -63.17 46.18 -30.92
N LYS A 428 -63.07 47.00 -29.87
CA LYS A 428 -63.68 48.33 -29.75
C LYS A 428 -63.08 49.33 -30.76
N HIS A 429 -61.77 49.28 -30.98
CA HIS A 429 -61.10 50.11 -31.98
C HIS A 429 -61.49 49.70 -33.42
N ARG A 430 -61.49 48.41 -33.72
CA ARG A 430 -61.93 47.82 -35.00
C ARG A 430 -63.36 48.25 -35.34
N LYS A 431 -64.30 48.13 -34.40
CA LYS A 431 -65.70 48.56 -34.58
C LYS A 431 -65.83 50.06 -34.86
N ARG A 432 -65.07 50.92 -34.17
CA ARG A 432 -65.03 52.38 -34.46
C ARG A 432 -64.48 52.67 -35.86
N PHE A 433 -63.35 52.07 -36.23
CA PHE A 433 -62.72 52.25 -37.54
C PHE A 433 -63.65 51.82 -38.69
N PHE A 434 -64.25 50.63 -38.58
CA PHE A 434 -65.17 50.11 -39.60
C PHE A 434 -66.42 50.98 -39.75
N THR A 435 -66.94 51.53 -38.64
CA THR A 435 -68.08 52.46 -38.66
C THR A 435 -67.73 53.78 -39.38
N HIS A 436 -66.56 54.35 -39.10
CA HIS A 436 -66.06 55.56 -39.77
C HIS A 436 -65.87 55.36 -41.28
N HIS A 437 -65.28 54.23 -41.69
CA HIS A 437 -65.09 53.92 -43.11
C HIS A 437 -66.42 53.62 -43.82
N LYS A 438 -67.36 52.89 -43.18
CA LYS A 438 -68.71 52.69 -43.73
C LYS A 438 -69.45 54.01 -43.97
N GLN A 439 -69.34 54.97 -43.05
CA GLN A 439 -69.91 56.32 -43.23
C GLN A 439 -69.23 57.12 -44.36
N LYS A 440 -67.91 57.00 -44.53
CA LYS A 440 -67.19 57.62 -45.66
C LYS A 440 -67.59 57.01 -47.01
N ILE A 441 -67.71 55.69 -47.08
CA ILE A 441 -68.13 54.97 -48.30
C ILE A 441 -69.55 55.40 -48.70
N ALA A 442 -70.51 55.43 -47.77
CA ALA A 442 -71.87 55.87 -48.06
C ALA A 442 -71.93 57.31 -48.65
N LYS A 443 -71.12 58.24 -48.14
CA LYS A 443 -71.01 59.61 -48.68
C LYS A 443 -70.37 59.65 -50.07
N LEU A 444 -69.38 58.79 -50.33
CA LEU A 444 -68.75 58.62 -51.65
C LEU A 444 -69.73 58.02 -52.67
N GLU A 445 -70.52 57.03 -52.30
CA GLU A 445 -71.58 56.44 -53.14
C GLU A 445 -72.67 57.46 -53.48
N GLU A 446 -73.09 58.28 -52.51
CA GLU A 446 -74.06 59.36 -52.74
C GLU A 446 -73.50 60.43 -53.70
N SER A 447 -72.21 60.77 -53.56
CA SER A 447 -71.52 61.70 -54.46
C SER A 447 -71.34 61.13 -55.86
N LEU A 448 -70.97 59.85 -55.97
CA LEU A 448 -70.81 59.15 -57.25
C LEU A 448 -72.14 59.04 -58.00
N LYS A 449 -73.26 58.80 -57.31
CA LYS A 449 -74.60 58.82 -57.93
C LYS A 449 -74.90 60.18 -58.56
N LYS A 450 -74.62 61.29 -57.87
CA LYS A 450 -74.81 62.65 -58.40
C LYS A 450 -73.94 62.92 -59.63
N VAL A 451 -72.66 62.53 -59.61
CA VAL A 451 -71.76 62.68 -60.78
C VAL A 451 -72.17 61.78 -61.94
N THR A 452 -72.60 60.53 -61.68
CA THR A 452 -73.07 59.61 -62.73
C THR A 452 -74.32 60.15 -63.41
N GLN A 453 -75.25 60.73 -62.64
CA GLN A 453 -76.46 61.35 -63.17
C GLN A 453 -76.16 62.57 -64.06
N GLN A 454 -75.13 63.37 -63.73
CA GLN A 454 -74.62 64.43 -64.61
C GLN A 454 -73.92 63.86 -65.87
N MET A 455 -73.17 62.76 -65.73
CA MET A 455 -72.43 62.15 -66.84
C MET A 455 -73.37 61.51 -67.88
N GLN A 456 -74.48 60.90 -67.45
CA GLN A 456 -75.52 60.39 -68.36
C GLN A 456 -76.21 61.52 -69.13
N GLN A 457 -76.42 62.70 -68.53
CA GLN A 457 -76.92 63.87 -69.24
C GLN A 457 -75.95 64.35 -70.34
N LEU A 458 -74.65 64.19 -70.15
CA LEU A 458 -73.60 64.56 -71.12
C LEU A 458 -73.36 63.50 -72.21
N GLN A 459 -73.51 62.20 -71.92
CA GLN A 459 -73.29 61.15 -72.92
C GLN A 459 -74.39 61.06 -73.98
N CYS A 460 -75.59 61.61 -73.74
CA CYS A 460 -76.65 61.71 -74.74
C CYS A 460 -76.36 62.70 -75.90
N MET A 461 -75.14 63.24 -76.03
CA MET A 461 -74.80 64.32 -76.99
C MET A 461 -73.60 64.04 -77.90
N LYS A 462 -73.27 62.78 -78.25
CA LYS A 462 -72.23 62.48 -79.28
C LYS A 462 -72.59 61.35 -80.27
N PRO A 463 -72.45 61.57 -81.60
CA PRO A 463 -72.69 60.56 -82.65
C PRO A 463 -71.41 59.80 -83.11
N PRO A 464 -71.52 58.75 -83.95
CA PRO A 464 -70.40 57.89 -84.38
C PRO A 464 -69.98 58.03 -85.86
N GLU A 465 -68.70 57.77 -86.18
CA GLU A 465 -68.25 57.44 -87.56
C GLU A 465 -66.96 56.56 -87.59
N LYS A 466 -66.35 56.32 -88.77
CA LYS A 466 -65.52 55.14 -89.08
C LYS A 466 -64.04 55.41 -89.46
N THR A 467 -63.25 54.31 -89.44
CA THR A 467 -62.14 53.91 -90.36
C THR A 467 -60.67 54.35 -90.15
N THR A 468 -59.80 53.33 -89.97
CA THR A 468 -58.36 53.23 -90.43
C THR A 468 -57.26 54.08 -89.70
N PRO A 469 -55.92 53.88 -89.91
CA PRO A 469 -55.05 53.52 -88.76
C PRO A 469 -53.69 54.27 -88.63
N LEU A 470 -52.82 53.78 -87.72
CA LEU A 470 -51.37 54.06 -87.54
C LEU A 470 -51.01 55.40 -86.83
N PRO A 471 -49.72 55.70 -86.48
CA PRO A 471 -49.00 55.06 -85.36
C PRO A 471 -48.15 56.06 -84.49
N PHE A 472 -47.13 55.56 -83.77
CA PHE A 472 -46.11 56.27 -82.95
C PHE A 472 -46.57 56.92 -81.60
N SER A 473 -45.70 57.25 -80.62
CA SER A 473 -44.57 56.49 -80.02
C SER A 473 -44.01 57.15 -78.74
N SER A 474 -43.39 56.33 -77.88
CA SER A 474 -42.19 56.64 -77.06
C SER A 474 -42.08 57.94 -76.22
N THR A 475 -42.16 57.81 -74.90
CA THR A 475 -41.14 58.28 -73.93
C THR A 475 -41.44 57.58 -72.58
N SER A 476 -40.59 56.75 -71.98
CA SER A 476 -39.17 56.85 -71.59
C SER A 476 -38.92 57.64 -70.29
N ARG A 477 -39.03 56.92 -69.16
CA ARG A 477 -38.29 57.01 -67.88
C ARG A 477 -39.11 56.32 -66.77
N ASN A 478 -38.54 55.79 -65.68
CA ASN A 478 -37.27 55.09 -65.42
C ASN A 478 -37.40 54.49 -64.00
N SER A 479 -36.46 53.62 -63.58
CA SER A 479 -36.05 53.36 -62.16
C SER A 479 -37.03 53.73 -61.02
N PHE A 480 -37.42 52.80 -60.15
CA PHE A 480 -36.57 52.57 -58.97
C PHE A 480 -36.72 51.17 -58.36
N SER A 481 -35.63 50.69 -57.76
CA SER A 481 -35.59 49.52 -56.88
C SER A 481 -35.20 49.96 -55.48
N THR A 482 -35.96 49.56 -54.46
CA THR A 482 -35.52 49.45 -53.07
C THR A 482 -36.40 48.41 -52.37
N GLY A 483 -35.85 47.75 -51.36
CA GLY A 483 -36.59 46.79 -50.54
C GLY A 483 -37.22 47.44 -49.31
N ASP A 484 -37.26 46.65 -48.25
CA ASP A 484 -37.58 46.98 -46.86
C ASP A 484 -39.04 47.34 -46.48
N THR A 485 -39.53 46.54 -45.53
CA THR A 485 -40.45 46.87 -44.44
C THR A 485 -41.67 47.75 -44.73
N ASN A 486 -42.86 47.14 -44.63
CA ASN A 486 -43.75 47.35 -43.46
C ASN A 486 -44.80 46.22 -43.42
N TRP A 487 -44.86 45.43 -42.35
CA TRP A 487 -45.71 45.64 -41.16
C TRP A 487 -47.22 45.51 -41.44
N SER A 488 -47.84 44.55 -40.74
CA SER A 488 -49.19 44.62 -40.16
C SER A 488 -50.37 44.88 -41.13
N ASN A 489 -51.29 43.95 -41.42
CA ASN A 489 -51.75 42.72 -40.76
C ASN A 489 -52.45 41.86 -41.84
N LYS A 490 -52.60 40.52 -41.82
CA LYS A 490 -52.47 39.43 -40.81
C LYS A 490 -53.07 39.70 -39.43
N ILE A 491 -54.39 39.49 -39.28
CA ILE A 491 -55.14 39.18 -38.03
C ILE A 491 -56.64 39.17 -38.40
N VAL A 492 -57.52 38.27 -37.97
CA VAL A 492 -57.46 36.90 -37.36
C VAL A 492 -58.91 36.34 -37.53
N SER A 493 -59.34 35.09 -37.36
CA SER A 493 -59.09 34.00 -36.38
C SER A 493 -59.41 32.64 -37.08
N ASN A 494 -59.01 31.45 -36.63
CA ASN A 494 -58.49 30.98 -35.34
C ASN A 494 -59.44 31.10 -34.13
N ASN A 495 -60.48 30.28 -34.13
CA ASN A 495 -61.08 29.58 -32.99
C ASN A 495 -61.34 28.14 -33.52
N SER A 496 -61.31 27.03 -32.78
CA SER A 496 -61.53 26.71 -31.36
C SER A 496 -61.06 25.25 -31.15
N THR A 497 -60.84 24.64 -29.97
CA THR A 497 -60.76 25.00 -28.53
C THR A 497 -60.08 23.81 -27.80
N PRO A 498 -59.54 23.96 -26.58
CA PRO A 498 -58.90 22.85 -25.86
C PRO A 498 -59.91 21.90 -25.17
N GLY A 499 -59.48 20.67 -24.90
CA GLY A 499 -60.17 19.72 -24.03
C GLY A 499 -59.19 18.90 -23.19
N TRP A 500 -59.30 19.03 -21.87
CA TRP A 500 -58.94 17.99 -20.89
C TRP A 500 -60.25 17.22 -20.61
N THR A 501 -60.33 16.01 -20.05
CA THR A 501 -59.44 15.14 -19.27
C THR A 501 -59.35 13.73 -19.95
N ASP A 502 -58.87 12.59 -19.43
CA ASP A 502 -58.68 12.01 -18.09
C ASP A 502 -57.55 10.94 -18.09
N GLY A 503 -57.12 10.49 -16.91
CA GLY A 503 -56.36 9.24 -16.75
C GLY A 503 -55.21 9.27 -15.76
N ILE A 504 -55.50 8.97 -14.48
CA ILE A 504 -54.52 8.34 -13.57
C ILE A 504 -54.84 6.84 -13.56
N ASN A 505 -53.79 6.03 -13.51
CA ASN A 505 -53.82 4.59 -13.24
C ASN A 505 -52.79 4.31 -12.13
#